data_AF-A0A512J4G1-F1
#
_entry.id   AF-A0A512J4G1-F1
#
_cell.length_a   1.000
_cell.length_b   1.000
_cell.length_c   1.000
_cell.angle_alpha   90.00
_cell.angle_beta   90.00
_cell.angle_gamma   90.00
#
_symmetry.space_group_name_H-M   'P 1'
#
loop_
_entity.id
_entity.type
_entity.pdbx_description
1 polymer ?
#
loop_
_entity_poly.entity_id
_entity_poly.type
_entity_poly.pdbx_seq_one_letter_code
_entity_poly.pdbx_strand_id
1 'polypeptide(L)'
;MPRSRIFVGPEQRDFFDRAALWRKECIRVLSRAPINLPVYLATSGIVDVIGGLAEAVTDDRKHFHLTAPTAPGGNLTPPPKAEEWKELQPGSLQ
;
A
#
# COMPACT_ATOMS: atom_id res chain seq x y z
N MET A 1 21.92 -19.99 -13.84
CA MET A 1 20.70 -20.11 -14.67
C MET A 1 20.75 -19.03 -15.75
N PRO A 2 20.37 -19.33 -17.00
CA PRO A 2 20.53 -18.40 -18.11
C PRO A 2 19.61 -17.19 -17.91
N ARG A 3 20.17 -15.99 -18.06
CA ARG A 3 19.48 -14.70 -17.99
C ARG A 3 18.48 -14.63 -19.14
N SER A 4 17.23 -15.03 -18.92
CA SER A 4 16.17 -14.87 -19.89
C SER A 4 15.86 -13.39 -20.04
N ARG A 5 16.60 -12.70 -20.92
CA ARG A 5 16.19 -11.40 -21.46
C ARG A 5 15.01 -11.66 -22.40
N ILE A 6 13.84 -11.94 -21.82
CA ILE A 6 12.59 -12.15 -22.58
C ILE A 6 12.20 -10.87 -23.30
N PHE A 7 12.61 -9.70 -22.76
CA PHE A 7 12.37 -8.40 -23.34
C PHE A 7 13.68 -7.69 -23.67
N VAL A 8 13.73 -7.02 -24.82
CA VAL A 8 14.88 -6.27 -25.32
C VAL A 8 14.51 -4.78 -25.38
N GLY A 9 15.31 -3.94 -24.71
CA GLY A 9 15.28 -2.47 -24.83
C GLY A 9 13.88 -1.84 -24.69
N PRO A 10 13.30 -1.28 -25.77
CA PRO A 10 12.04 -0.53 -25.70
C PRO A 10 10.82 -1.37 -25.28
N GLU A 11 10.76 -2.65 -25.65
CA GLU A 11 9.66 -3.54 -25.24
C GLU A 11 9.65 -3.78 -23.74
N GLN A 12 10.83 -3.89 -23.15
CA GLN A 12 10.99 -4.04 -21.71
C GLN A 12 10.45 -2.80 -20.98
N ARG A 13 10.68 -1.61 -21.54
CA ARG A 13 10.23 -0.34 -20.95
C ARG A 13 8.72 -0.16 -21.05
N ASP A 14 8.12 -0.41 -22.21
CA ASP A 14 6.66 -0.35 -22.39
C ASP A 14 5.95 -1.36 -21.47
N PHE A 15 6.51 -2.57 -21.36
CA PHE A 15 6.03 -3.57 -20.43
C PHE A 15 6.07 -3.08 -18.97
N PHE A 16 7.18 -2.49 -18.53
CA PHE A 16 7.30 -1.97 -17.17
C PHE A 16 6.34 -0.81 -16.90
N ASP A 17 6.13 0.09 -17.87
CA ASP A 17 5.18 1.20 -17.73
C ASP A 17 3.74 0.69 -17.55
N ARG A 18 3.35 -0.34 -18.32
CA ARG A 18 2.04 -0.99 -18.18
C ARG A 18 1.89 -1.74 -16.87
N ALA A 19 2.91 -2.50 -16.46
CA ALA A 19 2.89 -3.23 -15.19
C ALA A 19 2.82 -2.28 -13.98
N ALA A 20 3.52 -1.14 -14.04
CA ALA A 20 3.42 -0.09 -13.03
C ALA A 20 2.01 0.53 -12.98
N LEU A 21 1.36 0.75 -14.13
CA LEU A 21 -0.03 1.22 -14.20
C LEU A 21 -1.00 0.21 -13.57
N TRP A 22 -0.88 -1.08 -13.90
CA TRP A 22 -1.71 -2.13 -13.29
C TRP A 22 -1.57 -2.17 -11.77
N ARG A 23 -0.35 -2.07 -11.26
CA ARG A 23 -0.12 -2.04 -9.81
C ARG A 23 -0.80 -0.83 -9.17
N LYS A 24 -0.68 0.36 -9.78
CA LYS A 24 -1.35 1.58 -9.27
C LYS A 24 -2.87 1.43 -9.22
N GLU A 25 -3.48 0.82 -10.23
CA GLU A 25 -4.93 0.56 -10.21
C GLU A 25 -5.32 -0.44 -9.11
N CYS A 26 -4.55 -1.50 -8.92
CA CYS A 26 -4.79 -2.46 -7.83
C CYS A 26 -4.71 -1.78 -6.46
N ILE A 27 -3.74 -0.88 -6.25
CA ILE A 27 -3.64 -0.11 -5.01
C ILE A 27 -4.86 0.80 -4.80
N ARG A 28 -5.39 1.42 -5.87
CA ARG A 28 -6.64 2.23 -5.80
C ARG A 28 -7.86 1.39 -5.44
N VAL A 29 -7.94 0.14 -5.89
CA VAL A 29 -9.00 -0.78 -5.51
C VAL A 29 -8.84 -1.21 -4.06
N LEU A 30 -7.63 -1.59 -3.63
CA LEU A 30 -7.34 -2.00 -2.25
C LEU A 30 -7.59 -0.89 -1.23
N SER A 31 -7.37 0.38 -1.59
CA SER A 31 -7.64 1.50 -0.69
C SER A 31 -9.13 1.75 -0.42
N ARG A 32 -10.02 1.15 -1.23
CA ARG A 32 -11.48 1.29 -1.12
C ARG A 32 -12.17 -0.01 -0.73
N ALA A 33 -11.52 -1.15 -0.96
CA ALA A 33 -12.09 -2.47 -0.68
C ALA A 33 -12.01 -2.77 0.83
N PRO A 34 -13.10 -3.27 1.45
CA PRO A 34 -13.03 -3.73 2.83
C PRO A 34 -12.08 -4.93 2.96
N ILE A 35 -11.25 -4.90 4.00
CA ILE A 35 -10.22 -5.91 4.27
C ILE A 35 -10.88 -7.29 4.40
N ASN A 36 -10.24 -8.32 3.85
CA ASN A 36 -10.67 -9.72 3.83
C ASN A 36 -11.93 -10.04 3.02
N LEU A 37 -12.53 -9.07 2.31
CA LEU A 37 -13.57 -9.38 1.34
C LEU A 37 -12.99 -9.92 0.02
N PRO A 38 -13.79 -10.65 -0.79
CA PRO A 38 -13.30 -11.28 -2.01
C PRO A 38 -12.56 -10.34 -2.97
N VAL A 39 -13.04 -9.09 -3.11
CA VAL A 39 -12.39 -8.06 -3.95
C VAL A 39 -11.01 -7.69 -3.41
N TYR A 40 -10.87 -7.54 -2.08
CA TYR A 40 -9.59 -7.24 -1.44
C TYR A 40 -8.59 -8.38 -1.64
N LEU A 41 -9.02 -9.62 -1.36
CA LEU A 41 -8.17 -10.81 -1.50
C LEU A 41 -7.72 -11.03 -2.95
N ALA A 42 -8.66 -10.95 -3.90
CA ALA A 42 -8.34 -11.09 -5.32
C ALA A 42 -7.37 -10.00 -5.80
N THR A 43 -7.63 -8.75 -5.42
CA THR A 43 -6.77 -7.62 -5.82
C THR A 43 -5.38 -7.70 -5.19
N SER A 44 -5.28 -8.16 -3.93
CA SER A 44 -4.00 -8.41 -3.26
C SER A 44 -3.20 -9.49 -4.01
N GLY A 45 -3.85 -10.57 -4.44
CA GLY A 45 -3.22 -11.61 -5.25
C GLY A 45 -2.66 -11.08 -6.57
N ILE A 46 -3.38 -10.16 -7.24
CA ILE A 46 -2.88 -9.51 -8.47
C ILE A 46 -1.62 -8.69 -8.17
N VAL A 47 -1.57 -7.94 -7.07
CA VAL A 47 -0.39 -7.15 -6.65
C VAL A 47 0.83 -8.06 -6.44
N ASP A 48 0.64 -9.24 -5.87
CA ASP A 48 1.71 -10.22 -5.67
C ASP A 48 2.21 -10.80 -6.99
N VAL A 49 1.30 -11.14 -7.91
CA VAL A 49 1.65 -11.60 -9.26
C VAL A 49 2.45 -10.54 -10.02
N ILE A 50 2.08 -9.26 -9.93
CA ILE A 50 2.85 -8.16 -10.53
C ILE A 50 4.24 -8.04 -9.90
N GLY A 51 4.37 -8.29 -8.59
CA GLY A 51 5.67 -8.35 -7.92
C GLY A 51 6.54 -9.50 -8.44
N GLY A 52 5.98 -10.70 -8.59
CA GLY A 52 6.69 -11.84 -9.17
C GLY A 52 7.07 -11.61 -10.64
N LEU A 53 6.24 -10.89 -11.38
CA LEU A 53 6.54 -10.47 -12.75
C LEU A 53 7.74 -9.51 -12.81
N ALA A 54 7.83 -8.55 -11.89
CA ALA A 54 9.02 -7.72 -11.74
C ALA A 54 10.26 -8.58 -11.41
N GLU A 55 10.17 -9.42 -10.39
CA GLU A 55 11.27 -10.32 -9.96
C GLU A 55 11.81 -11.16 -11.13
N ALA A 56 10.94 -11.75 -11.94
CA ALA A 56 11.35 -12.56 -13.08
C ALA A 56 12.11 -11.78 -14.17
N VAL A 57 11.86 -10.46 -14.30
CA VAL A 57 12.44 -9.64 -15.38
C VAL A 57 13.62 -8.78 -14.89
N THR A 58 13.60 -8.34 -13.64
CA THR A 58 14.60 -7.43 -13.06
C THR A 58 15.47 -8.05 -11.97
N ASP A 59 15.13 -9.24 -11.48
CA ASP A 59 15.68 -9.80 -10.22
C ASP A 59 15.36 -8.93 -8.99
N ASP A 60 14.37 -8.03 -9.12
CA ASP A 60 13.91 -7.13 -8.06
C ASP A 60 12.37 -7.13 -7.97
N ARG A 61 11.84 -7.90 -7.02
CA ARG A 61 10.40 -7.96 -6.73
C ARG A 61 9.79 -6.60 -6.35
N LYS A 62 10.60 -5.71 -5.76
CA LYS A 62 10.16 -4.41 -5.26
C LYS A 62 10.26 -3.32 -6.31
N HIS A 63 10.56 -3.65 -7.56
CA HIS A 63 10.75 -2.68 -8.64
C HIS A 63 9.61 -1.66 -8.77
N PHE A 64 8.37 -2.09 -8.52
CA PHE A 64 7.18 -1.23 -8.58
C PHE A 64 6.68 -0.76 -7.21
N HIS A 65 7.36 -1.09 -6.13
CA HIS A 65 6.99 -0.58 -4.81
C HIS A 65 7.33 0.90 -4.81
N LEU A 66 6.29 1.74 -4.74
CA LEU A 66 6.51 3.15 -4.43
C LEU A 66 7.24 3.20 -3.09
N THR A 67 8.37 3.91 -3.04
CA THR A 67 8.96 4.34 -1.77
C THR A 67 7.82 4.90 -0.95
N ALA A 68 7.59 4.35 0.24
CA ALA A 68 6.59 4.89 1.14
C ALA A 68 6.86 6.41 1.21
N PRO A 69 5.85 7.28 1.07
CA PRO A 69 6.01 8.65 1.50
C PRO A 69 6.59 8.56 2.91
N THR A 70 7.74 9.19 3.13
CA THR A 70 8.21 9.43 4.50
C THR A 70 7.10 10.24 5.14
N ALA A 71 6.16 9.57 5.81
CA ALA A 71 5.18 10.25 6.62
C ALA A 71 6.00 11.10 7.60
N PRO A 72 5.80 12.42 7.66
CA PRO A 72 6.25 13.17 8.81
C PRO A 72 5.43 12.65 9.99
N GLY A 73 5.88 11.57 10.62
CA GLY A 73 5.36 11.13 11.90
C GLY A 73 5.78 12.18 12.92
N GLY A 74 4.83 12.97 13.42
CA GLY A 74 5.14 13.95 14.48
C GLY A 74 4.08 15.01 14.73
N ASN A 75 2.83 14.61 15.02
CA ASN A 75 1.96 15.25 16.02
C ASN A 75 0.54 14.67 15.92
N LEU A 76 0.38 13.40 16.33
CA LEU A 76 -0.89 12.99 16.89
C LEU A 76 -0.71 13.09 18.40
N THR A 77 -1.21 14.18 18.98
CA THR A 77 -1.36 14.34 20.42
C THR A 77 -2.05 13.09 20.96
N PRO A 78 -1.49 12.37 21.95
CA PRO A 78 -2.20 11.25 22.54
C PRO A 78 -3.53 11.74 23.12
N PRO A 79 -4.62 10.96 23.02
CA PRO A 79 -5.87 11.34 23.67
C PRO A 79 -5.62 11.50 25.18
N PRO A 80 -6.23 12.50 25.84
CA PRO A 80 -6.08 12.69 27.27
C PRO A 80 -6.49 11.41 28.01
N LYS A 81 -5.66 11.00 28.98
CA LYS A 81 -5.93 9.83 29.83
C LYS A 81 -7.31 9.98 30.46
N ALA A 82 -8.07 8.89 30.46
CA ALA A 82 -9.44 8.79 30.98
C ALA A 82 -9.60 9.03 32.50
N GLU A 83 -8.60 9.58 33.19
CA GLU A 83 -8.67 9.89 34.62
C GLU A 83 -8.94 11.39 34.91
N GLU A 84 -8.99 12.23 33.87
CA GLU A 84 -9.25 13.67 33.98
C GLU A 84 -10.72 14.03 33.67
N TRP A 85 -11.67 13.22 34.18
CA TRP A 85 -13.11 13.53 34.14
C TRP A 85 -13.76 13.55 35.53
N LYS A 86 -12.95 13.52 36.60
CA LYS A 86 -13.46 13.53 37.99
C LYS A 86 -13.60 14.92 38.62
N GLU A 87 -13.22 16.01 37.95
CA GLU A 87 -13.25 17.35 38.54
C GLU A 87 -14.23 18.37 37.90
N LEU A 88 -15.07 17.95 36.96
CA LEU A 88 -16.10 18.83 36.39
C LEU A 88 -17.52 18.40 36.78
N GLN A 89 -17.73 18.21 38.08
CA GLN A 89 -19.07 18.26 38.68
C GLN A 89 -19.15 19.45 39.63
N PRO A 90 -19.88 20.52 39.25
CA PRO A 90 -20.68 21.25 40.20
C PRO A 90 -22.15 20.87 39.97
N GLY A 91 -22.66 19.97 40.82
CA GLY A 91 -24.00 20.22 41.37
C GLY A 91 -23.93 21.52 42.17
N SER A 92 -24.94 22.37 42.25
CA SER A 92 -26.36 22.06 42.25
C SER A 92 -27.16 23.31 41.86
N LEU A 93 -28.24 23.09 41.14
CA LEU A 93 -29.43 23.96 41.17
C LEU A 93 -30.04 23.87 42.58
N GLN A 94 -30.05 24.98 43.32
CA GLN A 94 -31.17 25.47 44.14
C GLN A 94 -31.00 26.98 44.34
#